data_AF-A0A847WUL8-F1
#
_entry.id   AF-A0A847WUL8-F1
#
_cell.length_a   1.000
_cell.length_b   1.000
_cell.length_c   1.000
_cell.angle_alpha   90.00
_cell.angle_beta   90.00
_cell.angle_gamma   90.00
#
_symmetry.space_group_name_H-M   'P 1'
#
loop_
_entity.id
_entity.type
_entity.pdbx_description
1 polymer ?
#
loop_
_entity_poly.entity_id
_entity_poly.type
_entity_poly.pdbx_seq_one_letter_code
_entity_poly.pdbx_strand_id
1 'polypeptide(L)'
;MTTILPNLPVSPLRQKLIDDMTMRHFSVATQRNYIRDVGRFASFLRRPPDTATTEDVRQFQLAQSEAGVPVPTMNTMVSALRFFFANTLDRPDLARKLVRVSRPRNLPVVLSRDEVVRLLNATTTLKHQAALSVAYGAGLRVGEVAMLKVRDIDSERMLIRVERGTSPGAWASPRPPRRRCCSGWKLQG
;
A
#
# COMPACT_ATOMS: atom_id res chain seq x y z
N MET A 1 -19.08 24.59 9.57
CA MET A 1 -20.07 23.80 8.80
C MET A 1 -19.37 23.22 7.60
N THR A 2 -18.96 21.96 7.69
CA THR A 2 -18.21 21.28 6.62
C THR A 2 -19.19 20.92 5.51
N THR A 3 -19.09 21.62 4.38
CA THR A 3 -19.91 21.39 3.20
C THR A 3 -19.64 19.97 2.68
N ILE A 4 -20.58 19.06 2.94
CA ILE A 4 -20.62 17.73 2.33
C ILE A 4 -20.85 17.96 0.84
N LEU A 5 -19.82 17.70 0.03
CA LEU A 5 -19.95 17.68 -1.43
C LEU A 5 -21.08 16.69 -1.80
N PRO A 6 -22.00 17.08 -2.70
CA PRO A 6 -23.15 16.24 -3.04
C PRO A 6 -22.67 14.90 -3.59
N ASN A 7 -23.25 13.84 -3.03
CA ASN A 7 -23.13 12.47 -3.49
C ASN A 7 -23.51 12.42 -4.98
N LEU A 8 -22.52 12.44 -5.88
CA LEU A 8 -22.74 12.25 -7.31
C LEU A 8 -23.54 10.95 -7.48
N PRO A 9 -24.57 10.91 -8.34
CA PRO A 9 -25.38 9.72 -8.53
C PRO A 9 -24.45 8.56 -8.96
N VAL A 10 -24.22 7.65 -8.02
CA VAL A 10 -23.37 6.49 -8.21
C VAL A 10 -24.14 5.56 -9.15
N SER A 11 -23.51 5.10 -10.24
CA SER A 11 -24.18 4.13 -11.10
C SER A 11 -24.55 2.88 -10.28
N PRO A 12 -25.70 2.22 -10.54
CA PRO A 12 -26.12 1.04 -9.77
C PRO A 12 -25.03 -0.04 -9.72
N LEU A 13 -24.30 -0.21 -10.82
CA LEU A 13 -23.18 -1.14 -10.92
C LEU A 13 -21.98 -0.76 -10.03
N ARG A 14 -21.69 0.53 -9.90
CA ARG A 14 -20.64 1.03 -9.02
C ARG A 14 -21.04 0.88 -7.54
N GLN A 15 -22.31 1.07 -7.21
CA GLN A 15 -22.81 0.83 -5.86
C GLN A 15 -22.68 -0.65 -5.49
N LYS A 16 -23.10 -1.56 -6.39
CA LYS A 16 -22.93 -3.01 -6.18
C LYS A 16 -21.48 -3.40 -5.90
N LEU A 17 -20.54 -2.85 -6.68
CA LEU A 17 -19.10 -3.07 -6.46
C LEU A 17 -18.64 -2.59 -5.06
N ILE A 18 -19.11 -1.43 -4.62
CA ILE A 18 -18.79 -0.89 -3.28
C ILE A 18 -19.34 -1.80 -2.18
N ASP A 19 -20.58 -2.27 -2.34
CA ASP A 19 -21.25 -3.13 -1.37
C ASP A 19 -20.51 -4.49 -1.26
N ASP A 20 -20.13 -5.09 -2.40
CA ASP A 20 -19.36 -6.33 -2.46
C ASP A 20 -18.00 -6.22 -1.74
N MET A 21 -17.31 -5.07 -1.92
CA MET A 21 -16.03 -4.81 -1.25
C MET A 21 -16.20 -4.52 0.24
N THR A 22 -17.29 -3.84 0.62
CA THR A 22 -17.60 -3.51 2.02
C THR A 22 -17.97 -4.76 2.81
N MET A 23 -18.76 -5.65 2.22
CA MET A 23 -19.12 -6.96 2.79
C MET A 23 -17.89 -7.83 3.06
N ARG A 24 -16.82 -7.66 2.27
CA ARG A 24 -15.55 -8.37 2.43
C ARG A 24 -14.51 -7.63 3.27
N HIS A 25 -14.92 -6.54 3.93
CA HIS A 25 -14.08 -5.71 4.81
C HIS A 25 -12.82 -5.15 4.14
N PHE A 26 -12.91 -4.77 2.85
CA PHE A 26 -11.79 -4.14 2.17
C PHE A 26 -11.53 -2.74 2.73
N SER A 27 -10.25 -2.38 2.86
CA SER A 27 -9.86 -1.03 3.29
C SER A 27 -10.38 0.04 2.33
N VAL A 28 -10.66 1.24 2.84
CA VAL A 28 -11.10 2.40 2.03
C VAL A 28 -10.10 2.71 0.91
N ALA A 29 -8.80 2.55 1.17
CA ALA A 29 -7.75 2.73 0.17
C ALA A 29 -7.85 1.68 -0.95
N THR A 30 -8.10 0.42 -0.61
CA THR A 30 -8.32 -0.67 -1.57
C THR A 30 -9.57 -0.41 -2.42
N GLN A 31 -10.68 -0.04 -1.77
CA GLN A 31 -11.93 0.28 -2.46
C GLN A 31 -11.73 1.41 -3.49
N ARG A 32 -11.08 2.50 -3.08
CA ARG A 32 -10.77 3.63 -3.97
C ARG A 32 -9.91 3.21 -5.15
N ASN A 33 -8.88 2.38 -4.92
CA ASN A 33 -8.02 1.89 -6.00
C ASN A 33 -8.81 1.02 -6.99
N TYR A 34 -9.67 0.12 -6.50
CA TYR A 34 -10.45 -0.77 -7.36
C TYR A 34 -11.49 0.00 -8.18
N ILE A 35 -12.19 0.95 -7.57
CA ILE A 35 -13.13 1.85 -8.28
C ILE A 35 -12.42 2.62 -9.38
N ARG A 36 -11.23 3.16 -9.09
CA ARG A 36 -10.42 3.88 -10.09
C ARG A 36 -10.03 2.96 -11.25
N ASP A 37 -9.57 1.75 -10.95
CA ASP A 37 -9.07 0.82 -11.96
C ASP A 37 -10.21 0.27 -12.84
N VAL A 38 -11.39 -0.01 -12.27
CA VAL A 38 -12.61 -0.35 -13.05
C VAL A 38 -13.08 0.88 -13.85
N GLY A 39 -12.98 2.08 -13.30
CA GLY A 39 -13.28 3.32 -14.02
C GLY A 39 -12.41 3.51 -15.26
N ARG A 40 -11.10 3.23 -15.17
CA ARG A 40 -10.19 3.24 -16.33
C ARG A 40 -10.63 2.27 -17.42
N PHE A 41 -11.06 1.08 -17.03
CA PHE A 41 -11.57 0.08 -17.96
C PHE A 41 -12.88 0.53 -18.63
N ALA A 42 -13.83 1.08 -17.87
CA ALA A 42 -15.05 1.63 -18.42
C ALA A 42 -14.78 2.79 -19.40
N SER A 43 -13.81 3.67 -19.09
CA SER A 43 -13.38 4.74 -20.01
C SER A 43 -12.76 4.21 -21.30
N PHE A 44 -12.00 3.11 -21.23
CA PHE A 44 -11.43 2.45 -22.42
C PHE A 44 -12.54 1.86 -23.30
N LEU A 45 -13.53 1.19 -22.70
CA LEU A 45 -14.63 0.60 -23.44
C LEU A 45 -15.60 1.62 -24.02
N ARG A 46 -15.73 2.81 -23.40
CA ARG A 46 -16.75 3.83 -23.71
C ARG A 46 -18.18 3.29 -23.68
N ARG A 47 -18.38 2.15 -23.01
CA ARG A 47 -19.66 1.47 -22.79
C ARG A 47 -19.69 0.87 -21.38
N PRO A 48 -20.87 0.49 -20.88
CA PRO A 48 -21.01 -0.17 -19.59
C PRO A 48 -20.09 -1.41 -19.47
N PRO A 49 -19.30 -1.54 -18.39
CA PRO A 49 -18.28 -2.59 -18.26
C PRO A 49 -18.84 -4.00 -18.04
N ASP A 50 -20.15 -4.13 -17.80
CA ASP A 50 -20.91 -5.39 -17.80
C ASP A 50 -21.03 -6.03 -19.19
N THR A 51 -21.04 -5.22 -20.25
CA THR A 51 -21.09 -5.68 -21.65
C THR A 51 -19.74 -6.18 -22.20
N ALA A 52 -18.69 -6.18 -21.38
CA ALA A 52 -17.35 -6.57 -21.80
C ALA A 52 -17.27 -8.04 -22.25
N THR A 53 -16.49 -8.26 -23.31
CA THR A 53 -16.14 -9.58 -23.85
C THR A 53 -14.72 -9.97 -23.48
N THR A 54 -14.34 -11.22 -23.76
CA THR A 54 -12.95 -11.69 -23.56
C THR A 54 -11.95 -10.91 -24.41
N GLU A 55 -12.35 -10.48 -25.61
CA GLU A 55 -11.48 -9.73 -26.51
C GLU A 55 -11.26 -8.31 -25.99
N ASP A 56 -12.28 -7.66 -25.45
CA ASP A 56 -12.16 -6.35 -24.82
C ASP A 56 -11.12 -6.33 -23.69
N VAL A 57 -11.13 -7.40 -22.87
CA VAL A 57 -10.16 -7.57 -21.78
C VAL A 57 -8.73 -7.72 -22.32
N ARG A 58 -8.56 -8.49 -23.40
CA ARG A 58 -7.27 -8.65 -24.08
C ARG A 58 -6.78 -7.33 -24.67
N GLN A 59 -7.64 -6.63 -25.41
CA GLN A 59 -7.34 -5.33 -26.01
C GLN A 59 -6.96 -4.29 -24.96
N PHE A 60 -7.63 -4.30 -23.80
CA PHE A 60 -7.28 -3.42 -22.69
C PHE A 60 -5.89 -3.71 -22.10
N GLN A 61 -5.49 -4.99 -22.03
CA GLN A 61 -4.13 -5.34 -21.57
C GLN A 61 -3.07 -4.98 -22.61
N LEU A 62 -3.35 -5.15 -23.90
CA LEU A 62 -2.47 -4.74 -24.99
C LEU A 62 -2.28 -3.23 -25.00
N ALA A 63 -3.36 -2.45 -24.94
CA ALA A 63 -3.31 -0.99 -24.90
C ALA A 63 -2.50 -0.46 -23.70
N GLN A 64 -2.59 -1.11 -22.53
CA GLN A 64 -1.76 -0.77 -21.38
C GLN A 64 -0.27 -1.08 -21.59
N SER A 65 0.02 -2.20 -22.27
CA SER A 65 1.40 -2.56 -22.60
C SER A 65 2.00 -1.59 -23.62
N GLU A 66 1.25 -1.22 -24.65
CA GLU A 66 1.66 -0.24 -25.68
C GLU A 66 1.85 1.16 -25.09
N ALA A 67 0.99 1.56 -24.15
CA ALA A 67 1.13 2.82 -23.41
C ALA A 67 2.28 2.83 -22.38
N GLY A 68 3.04 1.73 -22.25
CA GLY A 68 4.18 1.64 -21.33
C GLY A 68 3.78 1.68 -19.85
N VAL A 69 2.57 1.24 -19.50
CA VAL A 69 2.11 1.24 -18.10
C VAL A 69 3.01 0.33 -17.27
N PRO A 70 3.49 0.78 -16.09
CA PRO A 70 4.33 -0.06 -15.24
C PRO A 70 3.63 -1.37 -14.84
N VAL A 71 4.36 -2.48 -14.88
CA VAL A 71 3.87 -3.82 -14.53
C VAL A 71 3.13 -3.88 -13.17
N PRO A 72 3.59 -3.21 -12.09
CA PRO A 72 2.83 -3.19 -10.84
C PRO A 72 1.43 -2.61 -10.99
N THR A 73 1.29 -1.53 -11.75
CA THR A 73 0.02 -0.86 -12.03
C THR A 73 -0.89 -1.75 -12.87
N MET A 74 -0.35 -2.42 -13.90
CA MET A 74 -1.12 -3.40 -14.67
C MET A 74 -1.63 -4.53 -13.77
N ASN A 75 -0.82 -5.04 -12.85
CA ASN A 75 -1.20 -6.12 -11.95
C ASN A 75 -2.24 -5.70 -10.89
N THR A 76 -2.21 -4.45 -10.41
CA THR A 76 -3.28 -3.92 -9.55
C THR A 76 -4.58 -3.81 -10.32
N MET A 77 -4.53 -3.31 -11.56
CA MET A 77 -5.69 -3.20 -12.44
C MET A 77 -6.29 -4.57 -12.77
N VAL A 78 -5.45 -5.56 -13.07
CA VAL A 78 -5.88 -6.96 -13.25
C VAL A 78 -6.55 -7.51 -12.00
N SER A 79 -6.04 -7.21 -10.80
CA SER A 79 -6.63 -7.70 -9.56
C SER A 79 -8.00 -7.07 -9.29
N ALA A 80 -8.15 -5.78 -9.57
CA ALA A 80 -9.43 -5.08 -9.51
C ALA A 80 -10.44 -5.64 -10.51
N LEU A 81 -10.03 -5.85 -11.76
CA LEU A 81 -10.90 -6.42 -12.81
C LEU A 81 -11.30 -7.86 -12.52
N ARG A 82 -10.38 -8.70 -12.02
CA ARG A 82 -10.71 -10.07 -11.58
C ARG A 82 -11.75 -10.05 -10.48
N PHE A 83 -11.62 -9.16 -9.51
CA PHE A 83 -12.61 -9.02 -8.45
C PHE A 83 -13.97 -8.59 -9.00
N PHE A 84 -13.99 -7.57 -9.86
CA PHE A 84 -15.20 -7.05 -10.47
C PHE A 84 -15.94 -8.11 -11.31
N PHE A 85 -15.24 -8.80 -12.21
CA PHE A 85 -15.86 -9.84 -13.04
C PHE A 85 -16.31 -11.05 -12.23
N ALA A 86 -15.49 -11.53 -11.28
CA ALA A 86 -15.81 -12.75 -10.54
C ALA A 86 -16.86 -12.54 -9.45
N ASN A 87 -16.90 -11.37 -8.78
CA ASN A 87 -17.78 -11.16 -7.63
C ASN A 87 -18.97 -10.25 -7.94
N THR A 88 -18.77 -9.19 -8.72
CA THR A 88 -19.84 -8.21 -8.99
C THR A 88 -20.71 -8.61 -10.19
N LEU A 89 -20.10 -9.19 -11.23
CA LEU A 89 -20.79 -9.59 -12.46
C LEU A 89 -21.05 -11.09 -12.57
N ASP A 90 -20.50 -11.91 -11.66
CA ASP A 90 -20.60 -13.38 -11.69
C ASP A 90 -20.17 -13.99 -13.04
N ARG A 91 -19.12 -13.44 -13.66
CA ARG A 91 -18.49 -13.90 -14.91
C ARG A 91 -17.04 -14.36 -14.65
N PRO A 92 -16.84 -15.49 -13.96
CA PRO A 92 -15.51 -16.00 -13.62
C PRO A 92 -14.67 -16.38 -14.86
N ASP A 93 -15.33 -16.68 -15.97
CA ASP A 93 -14.77 -16.90 -17.29
C ASP A 93 -13.93 -15.71 -17.78
N LEU A 94 -14.45 -14.48 -17.68
CA LEU A 94 -13.69 -13.25 -17.99
C LEU A 94 -12.53 -13.04 -17.00
N ALA A 95 -12.77 -13.29 -15.71
CA ALA A 95 -11.75 -13.14 -14.68
C ALA A 95 -10.55 -14.09 -14.90
N ARG A 96 -10.78 -15.29 -15.45
CA ARG A 96 -9.71 -16.26 -15.75
C ARG A 96 -8.86 -15.85 -16.94
N LYS A 97 -9.40 -15.09 -17.90
CA LYS A 97 -8.66 -14.61 -19.09
C LYS A 97 -7.72 -13.45 -18.79
N LEU A 98 -7.88 -12.77 -17.65
CA LEU A 98 -6.98 -11.70 -17.21
C LEU A 98 -5.59 -12.26 -16.85
N VAL A 99 -4.58 -11.91 -17.64
CA VAL A 99 -3.18 -12.31 -17.44
C VAL A 99 -2.50 -11.34 -16.47
N ARG A 100 -1.77 -11.87 -15.50
CA ARG A 100 -0.83 -11.10 -14.67
C ARG A 100 0.56 -11.20 -15.27
N VAL A 101 1.25 -10.08 -15.38
CA VAL A 101 2.63 -10.03 -15.88
C VAL A 101 3.58 -10.25 -14.72
N SER A 102 4.44 -11.26 -14.82
CA SER A 102 5.48 -11.51 -13.82
C SER A 102 6.53 -10.41 -13.88
N ARG A 103 6.88 -9.86 -12.72
CA ARG A 103 7.99 -8.90 -12.60
C ARG A 103 9.12 -9.56 -11.82
N PRO A 104 10.34 -9.67 -12.38
CA PRO A 104 11.50 -10.06 -11.59
C PRO A 104 11.68 -9.03 -10.46
N ARG A 105 11.73 -9.51 -9.21
CA ARG A 105 12.02 -8.65 -8.07
C ARG A 105 13.51 -8.35 -8.09
N ASN A 106 13.87 -7.08 -8.27
CA ASN A 106 15.23 -6.64 -8.03
C ASN A 106 15.54 -6.81 -6.54
N LEU A 107 16.73 -7.32 -6.22
CA LEU A 107 17.17 -7.34 -4.84
C LEU A 107 17.22 -5.89 -4.32
N PRO A 108 16.70 -5.63 -3.11
CA PRO A 108 16.76 -4.31 -2.52
C PRO A 108 18.24 -3.91 -2.36
N VAL A 109 18.60 -2.75 -2.87
CA VAL A 109 19.91 -2.16 -2.60
C VAL A 109 19.94 -1.79 -1.12
N VAL A 110 20.83 -2.44 -0.37
CA VAL A 110 21.00 -2.18 1.06
C VAL A 110 22.05 -1.09 1.23
N LEU A 111 21.70 -0.05 1.98
CA LEU A 111 22.64 1.01 2.32
C LEU A 111 23.75 0.47 3.23
N SER A 112 24.98 0.88 2.95
CA SER A 112 26.12 0.70 3.86
C SER A 112 25.93 1.49 5.15
N ARG A 113 26.66 1.11 6.21
CA ARG A 113 26.60 1.80 7.50
C ARG A 113 26.91 3.29 7.38
N ASP A 114 27.89 3.65 6.55
CA ASP A 114 28.29 5.05 6.36
C ASP A 114 27.23 5.86 5.62
N GLU A 115 26.53 5.26 4.65
CA GLU A 115 25.38 5.89 3.99
C GLU A 115 24.23 6.15 4.95
N VAL A 116 23.96 5.22 5.88
CA VAL A 116 22.92 5.40 6.90
C VAL A 116 23.30 6.55 7.84
N VAL A 117 24.55 6.63 8.28
CA VAL A 117 25.02 7.75 9.13
C VAL A 117 24.89 9.09 8.40
N ARG A 118 25.28 9.15 7.12
CA ARG A 118 25.11 10.36 6.29
C ARG A 118 23.63 10.74 6.15
N LEU A 119 22.75 9.76 5.92
CA LEU A 119 21.31 9.97 5.81
C LEU A 119 20.71 10.53 7.11
N LEU A 120 21.08 9.97 8.27
CA LEU A 120 20.60 10.45 9.57
C LEU A 120 21.11 11.87 9.87
N ASN A 121 22.38 12.15 9.58
CA ASN A 121 22.96 13.47 9.80
C ASN A 121 22.45 14.55 8.82
N ALA A 122 21.95 14.15 7.64
CA ALA A 122 21.34 15.07 6.70
C ALA A 122 19.94 15.54 7.14
N THR A 123 19.33 14.91 8.15
CA THR A 123 18.02 15.34 8.65
C THR A 123 18.14 16.55 9.57
N THR A 124 17.39 17.61 9.25
CA THR A 124 17.40 18.88 10.02
C THR A 124 16.44 18.89 11.20
N THR A 125 15.47 17.96 11.21
CA THR A 125 14.41 17.91 12.23
C THR A 125 14.58 16.70 13.13
N LEU A 126 14.64 16.92 14.45
CA LEU A 126 14.80 15.85 15.45
C LEU A 126 13.73 14.75 15.34
N LYS A 127 12.49 15.13 14.98
CA LYS A 127 11.39 14.18 14.71
C LYS A 127 11.74 13.19 13.60
N HIS A 128 12.32 13.66 12.49
CA HIS A 128 12.66 12.81 11.36
C HIS A 128 13.89 11.95 11.66
N GLN A 129 14.87 12.52 12.36
CA GLN A 129 16.04 11.80 12.83
C GLN A 129 15.66 10.64 13.76
N ALA A 130 14.78 10.89 14.74
CA ALA A 130 14.27 9.87 15.65
C ALA A 130 13.47 8.79 14.90
N ALA A 131 12.57 9.19 13.99
CA ALA A 131 11.77 8.26 13.20
C ALA A 131 12.63 7.33 12.34
N LEU A 132 13.63 7.88 11.62
CA LEU A 132 14.55 7.09 10.80
C LEU A 132 15.46 6.20 11.66
N SER A 133 15.93 6.69 12.80
CA SER A 133 16.78 5.91 13.71
C SER A 133 16.03 4.71 14.27
N VAL A 134 14.76 4.90 14.67
CA VAL A 134 13.89 3.83 15.14
C VAL A 134 13.55 2.85 14.01
N ALA A 135 13.22 3.36 12.81
CA ALA A 135 12.96 2.52 11.64
C ALA A 135 14.16 1.60 11.33
N TYR A 136 15.37 2.15 11.33
CA TYR A 136 16.60 1.42 11.05
C TYR A 136 16.98 0.46 12.19
N GLY A 137 16.94 0.93 13.45
CA GLY A 137 17.39 0.17 14.61
C GLY A 137 16.46 -0.99 15.01
N ALA A 138 15.15 -0.80 14.87
CA ALA A 138 14.14 -1.82 15.18
C ALA A 138 13.57 -2.52 13.93
N GLY A 139 13.96 -2.11 12.72
CA GLY A 139 13.50 -2.70 11.47
C GLY A 139 12.01 -2.46 11.18
N LEU A 140 11.46 -1.35 11.70
CA LEU A 140 10.04 -1.03 11.58
C LEU A 140 9.71 -0.46 10.20
N ARG A 141 8.52 -0.78 9.70
CA ARG A 141 7.98 -0.22 8.46
C ARG A 141 7.53 1.22 8.68
N VAL A 142 7.51 2.01 7.60
CA VAL A 142 7.08 3.42 7.66
C VAL A 142 5.71 3.63 8.31
N GLY A 143 4.75 2.73 8.06
CA GLY A 143 3.43 2.78 8.67
C GLY A 143 3.45 2.50 10.18
N GLU A 144 4.33 1.60 10.63
CA GLU A 144 4.49 1.27 12.04
C GLU A 144 5.13 2.44 12.80
N VAL A 145 6.19 3.04 12.23
CA VAL A 145 6.85 4.22 12.81
C VAL A 145 5.91 5.44 12.84
N ALA A 146 5.11 5.65 11.79
CA ALA A 146 4.18 6.77 11.72
C ALA A 146 3.04 6.70 12.74
N MET A 147 2.67 5.49 13.19
CA MET A 147 1.58 5.27 14.16
C MET A 147 2.08 4.98 15.58
N LEU A 148 3.40 4.95 15.79
CA LEU A 148 4.00 4.68 17.09
C LEU A 148 3.63 5.76 18.10
N LYS A 149 3.14 5.36 19.27
CA LYS A 149 2.84 6.28 20.38
C LYS A 149 3.93 6.20 21.44
N VAL A 150 4.09 7.28 22.20
CA VAL A 150 5.07 7.34 23.31
C VAL A 150 4.86 6.20 24.32
N ARG A 151 3.60 5.83 24.59
CA ARG A 151 3.24 4.71 25.48
C ARG A 151 3.69 3.32 24.99
N ASP A 152 4.00 3.20 23.71
CA ASP A 152 4.42 1.93 23.11
C ASP A 152 5.95 1.73 23.22
N ILE A 153 6.67 2.72 23.77
CA ILE A 153 8.11 2.71 23.99
C ILE A 153 8.38 2.41 25.47
N ASP A 154 8.97 1.26 25.74
CA ASP A 154 9.50 0.91 27.06
C ASP A 154 11.00 1.23 27.07
N SER A 155 11.35 2.39 27.63
CA SER A 155 12.73 2.85 27.74
C SER A 155 13.56 2.07 28.76
N GLU A 156 12.91 1.43 29.75
CA GLU A 156 13.62 0.64 30.77
C GLU A 156 14.09 -0.69 30.19
N ARG A 157 13.23 -1.34 29.41
CA ARG A 157 13.52 -2.64 28.78
C ARG A 157 14.10 -2.51 27.38
N MET A 158 14.18 -1.29 26.84
CA MET A 158 14.57 -1.00 25.46
C MET A 158 13.70 -1.80 24.47
N LEU A 159 12.38 -1.76 24.65
CA LEU A 159 11.43 -2.49 23.81
C LEU A 159 10.43 -1.53 23.15
N ILE A 160 10.03 -1.85 21.93
CA ILE A 160 8.99 -1.15 21.20
C ILE A 160 7.84 -2.12 20.93
N ARG A 161 6.64 -1.76 21.35
CA ARG A 161 5.41 -2.51 21.09
C ARG A 161 4.83 -2.12 19.75
N VAL A 162 4.62 -3.09 18.85
CA VAL A 162 4.00 -2.85 17.54
C VAL A 162 2.57 -3.40 17.57
N GLU A 163 1.58 -2.51 17.69
CA GLU A 163 0.16 -2.92 17.75
C GLU A 163 -0.42 -3.29 16.39
N ARG A 164 0.06 -2.71 15.28
CA ARG A 164 -0.49 -2.96 13.93
C ARG A 164 0.57 -3.23 12.88
N GLY A 165 0.78 -4.51 12.62
CA GLY A 165 1.47 -5.10 11.46
C GLY A 165 0.84 -6.46 11.16
N THR A 166 1.28 -7.16 10.10
CA THR A 166 0.79 -8.52 9.75
C THR A 166 0.91 -9.52 10.91
N SER A 167 1.70 -9.20 11.93
CA SER A 167 1.71 -9.86 13.24
C SER A 167 1.28 -8.86 14.34
N PRO A 168 0.00 -8.78 14.70
CA PRO A 168 -0.46 -7.95 15.80
C PRO A 168 0.13 -8.42 17.13
N GLY A 169 0.71 -7.51 17.93
CA GLY A 169 1.16 -7.81 19.30
C GLY A 169 2.61 -8.25 19.46
N ALA A 170 3.47 -8.03 18.46
CA ALA A 170 4.89 -8.36 18.57
C ALA A 170 5.68 -7.25 19.29
N TRP A 171 6.60 -7.66 20.18
CA TRP A 171 7.62 -6.79 20.74
C TRP A 171 8.84 -6.78 19.82
N ALA A 172 9.23 -5.60 19.34
CA ALA A 172 10.46 -5.40 18.61
C ALA A 172 11.52 -4.82 19.56
N SER A 173 12.63 -5.52 19.76
CA SER A 173 13.80 -4.92 20.38
C SER A 173 14.62 -4.20 19.30
N PRO A 174 15.10 -2.97 19.55
CA PRO A 174 16.16 -2.39 18.75
C PRO A 174 17.33 -3.36 18.78
N ARG A 175 17.81 -3.82 17.61
CA ARG A 175 19.04 -4.61 17.59
C ARG A 175 20.14 -3.72 18.16
N PRO A 176 20.93 -4.19 19.13
CA PRO A 176 22.00 -3.37 19.67
C PRO A 176 22.91 -2.96 18.50
N PRO A 177 23.22 -1.67 18.33
CA PRO A 177 24.31 -1.31 17.43
C PRO A 177 25.52 -2.10 17.94
N ARG A 178 26.20 -2.84 17.05
CA ARG A 178 27.50 -3.44 17.38
C ARG A 178 28.43 -2.29 17.77
N ARG A 179 28.44 -2.02 19.08
CA ARG A 179 29.19 -1.06 19.90
C ARG A 179 29.32 0.38 19.34
N ARG A 180 28.94 1.34 20.20
CA ARG A 180 29.02 2.82 20.10
C ARG A 180 27.94 3.50 19.24
N CYS A 181 26.82 3.83 19.89
CA CYS A 181 26.02 5.00 19.51
C CYS A 181 25.16 5.58 20.66
N CYS A 182 25.12 4.95 21.84
CA CYS A 182 24.25 5.39 22.94
C CYS A 182 24.90 6.36 23.96
N SER A 183 26.03 6.99 23.64
CA SER A 183 26.63 8.01 24.53
C SER A 183 26.03 9.42 24.38
N GLY A 184 25.07 9.62 23.47
CA GLY A 184 24.49 10.95 23.18
C GLY A 184 23.12 11.24 23.79
N TRP A 185 22.50 10.32 24.55
CA TRP A 185 21.16 10.48 25.11
C TRP A 185 21.16 10.86 26.60
N LYS A 186 22.20 11.56 27.07
CA LYS A 186 22.11 12.35 28.31
C LYS A 186 21.71 13.76 27.95
N LEU A 187 20.43 14.05 28.21
CA LEU A 187 19.85 15.38 28.32
C LEU A 187 20.79 16.30 29.12
N GLN A 188 21.16 17.42 28.50
CA GLN A 188 21.54 18.64 29.22
C GLN A 188 20.30 19.53 29.26
N GLY A 189 19.93 19.99 30.46
CA GLY A 189 18.93 21.03 30.71
C GLY A 189 17.53 20.51 30.95
#